data_AF-A0A1W2AYA6-F1
#
_entry.id   AF-A0A1W2AYA6-F1
#
_cell.length_a   1.000
_cell.length_b   1.000
_cell.length_c   1.000
_cell.angle_alpha   90.00
_cell.angle_beta   90.00
_cell.angle_gamma   90.00
#
_symmetry.space_group_name_H-M   'P 1'
#
loop_
_entity.id
_entity.type
_entity.pdbx_description
1 polymer ?
#
loop_
_entity_poly.entity_id
_entity_poly.type
_entity_poly.pdbx_seq_one_letter_code
_entity_poly.pdbx_strand_id
1 'polypeptide(L)'
;MKSIKNDFPNPVLAEGRDDYIPGCYFYTHFEEAEISITDDSIDIPLDYKLVCYGLEQLIVNDQAKVVVNVRSSAASYSRMVVFDNDNQKITIRIPKYGVIRNIEIQGFIVANTVIENFACPDEFNPLYFDRETFEIRKGDILATEDIKTIFVDDSELEKPISSIFNISCNEELKTEIEINYESEKIEIYLNPNLNSLYRHFINFNKTGSLRRYANAIIVYPVLVEIIGFMRACEHDTSAEYDHFKDLRWYRAIVKKAEKYDYSFTEPKMSDVAFADTLLKDIASDAMQSFKSVLDQEANSGETEYLGGAD
;
A
#
# COMPACT_ATOMS: atom_id res chain seq x y z
N MET A 1 17.11 -21.50 19.79
CA MET A 1 17.76 -20.18 19.64
C MET A 1 18.50 -20.17 18.32
N LYS A 2 17.93 -19.54 17.28
CA LYS A 2 18.68 -19.31 16.03
C LYS A 2 19.75 -18.26 16.33
N SER A 3 20.98 -18.55 15.96
CA SER A 3 22.13 -17.66 16.05
C SER A 3 21.88 -16.40 15.19
N ILE A 4 21.69 -15.25 15.83
CA ILE A 4 21.43 -13.93 15.20
C ILE A 4 22.74 -13.23 14.76
N LYS A 5 23.92 -13.84 14.96
CA LYS A 5 25.21 -13.10 14.90
C LYS A 5 25.82 -12.79 13.51
N ASN A 6 25.24 -13.17 12.36
CA ASN A 6 26.01 -13.22 11.09
C ASN A 6 25.40 -12.52 9.86
N ASP A 7 24.65 -11.42 10.00
CA ASP A 7 24.03 -10.77 8.82
C ASP A 7 24.74 -9.50 8.31
N PHE A 8 25.73 -8.94 9.03
CA PHE A 8 26.38 -7.68 8.66
C PHE A 8 27.91 -7.72 8.80
N PRO A 9 28.66 -7.13 7.85
CA PRO A 9 30.13 -7.08 7.89
C PRO A 9 30.69 -6.02 8.85
N ASN A 10 29.83 -5.16 9.41
CA ASN A 10 30.15 -4.06 10.30
C ASN A 10 29.28 -4.10 11.58
N PRO A 11 29.67 -3.39 12.65
CA PRO A 11 28.84 -3.18 13.83
C PRO A 11 27.52 -2.51 13.44
N VAL A 12 26.40 -3.06 13.90
CA VAL A 12 25.05 -2.51 13.67
C VAL A 12 24.35 -2.33 15.00
N LEU A 13 23.86 -1.11 15.25
CA LEU A 13 23.08 -0.81 16.44
C LEU A 13 21.68 -1.41 16.28
N ALA A 14 21.41 -2.52 16.97
CA ALA A 14 20.11 -3.19 16.93
C ALA A 14 19.80 -3.90 18.25
N GLU A 15 18.51 -4.10 18.51
CA GLU A 15 18.07 -4.88 19.66
C GLU A 15 18.58 -6.33 19.58
N GLY A 16 19.04 -6.87 20.72
CA GLY A 16 19.57 -8.24 20.81
C GLY A 16 20.99 -8.43 20.25
N ARG A 17 21.63 -7.39 19.70
CA ARG A 17 23.05 -7.40 19.32
C ARG A 17 23.92 -6.83 20.45
N ASP A 18 25.14 -7.33 20.54
CA ASP A 18 26.17 -6.89 21.48
C ASP A 18 27.25 -6.04 20.79
N ASP A 19 26.92 -5.40 19.68
CA ASP A 19 27.88 -4.61 18.89
C ASP A 19 28.25 -3.27 19.54
N TYR A 20 27.30 -2.70 20.31
CA TYR A 20 27.43 -1.44 21.02
C TYR A 20 27.31 -1.66 22.53
N ILE A 21 27.77 -0.69 23.31
CA ILE A 21 27.66 -0.72 24.78
C ILE A 21 26.20 -0.64 25.25
N PRO A 22 25.88 -1.15 26.44
CA PRO A 22 24.59 -0.92 27.07
C PRO A 22 24.30 0.58 27.20
N GLY A 23 23.15 1.02 26.68
CA GLY A 23 22.72 2.42 26.71
C GLY A 23 22.67 3.08 25.34
N CYS A 24 23.37 2.53 24.34
CA CYS A 24 23.16 2.92 22.95
C CYS A 24 21.86 2.28 22.41
N TYR A 25 21.01 3.06 21.73
CA TYR A 25 19.79 2.53 21.12
C TYR A 25 19.26 3.42 19.99
N PHE A 26 18.49 2.80 19.11
CA PHE A 26 17.74 3.45 18.04
C PHE A 26 16.37 2.81 17.94
N TYR A 27 15.32 3.61 17.87
CA TYR A 27 13.97 3.14 17.55
C TYR A 27 13.14 4.28 16.97
N THR A 28 12.17 3.94 16.15
CA THR A 28 11.10 4.86 15.74
C THR A 28 9.93 4.72 16.70
N HIS A 29 9.13 5.77 16.83
CA HIS A 29 7.94 5.76 17.68
C HIS A 29 6.77 6.43 16.97
N PHE A 30 5.58 5.89 17.22
CA PHE A 30 4.31 6.44 16.79
C PHE A 30 3.28 6.11 17.87
N GLU A 31 2.28 6.97 18.00
CA GLU A 31 1.14 6.72 18.87
C GLU A 31 -0.06 6.30 18.01
N GLU A 32 -0.64 5.13 18.29
CA GLU A 32 -1.79 4.62 17.52
C GLU A 32 -2.97 5.60 17.53
N ALA A 33 -3.15 6.34 18.63
CA ALA A 33 -4.21 7.35 18.77
C ALA A 33 -4.02 8.59 17.88
N GLU A 34 -2.79 8.85 17.41
CA GLU A 34 -2.50 9.95 16.49
C GLU A 34 -2.57 9.54 15.01
N ILE A 35 -2.73 8.24 14.73
CA ILE A 35 -2.95 7.75 13.37
C ILE A 35 -4.29 8.29 12.90
N SER A 36 -4.25 9.05 11.82
CA SER A 36 -5.46 9.62 11.24
C SER A 36 -5.79 8.93 9.92
N ILE A 37 -7.06 8.59 9.78
CA ILE A 37 -7.59 7.91 8.62
C ILE A 37 -8.44 8.93 7.86
N THR A 38 -7.93 9.39 6.72
CA THR A 38 -8.66 10.29 5.82
C THR A 38 -9.48 9.48 4.82
N ASP A 39 -10.17 10.11 3.86
CA ASP A 39 -10.90 9.36 2.82
C ASP A 39 -9.94 8.54 1.91
N ASP A 40 -8.72 9.06 1.67
CA ASP A 40 -7.78 8.52 0.66
C ASP A 40 -6.52 7.88 1.26
N SER A 41 -6.14 8.27 2.48
CA SER A 41 -4.88 7.84 3.09
C SER A 41 -5.01 7.48 4.57
N ILE A 42 -4.00 6.73 5.02
CA ILE A 42 -3.68 6.51 6.42
C ILE A 42 -2.43 7.34 6.67
N ASP A 43 -2.56 8.36 7.52
CA ASP A 43 -1.48 9.27 7.87
C ASP A 43 -0.96 8.88 9.26
N ILE A 44 0.33 8.53 9.31
CA ILE A 44 1.00 8.02 10.51
C ILE A 44 2.07 9.03 10.92
N PRO A 45 1.81 9.85 11.95
CA PRO A 45 2.84 10.63 12.61
C PRO A 45 3.88 9.70 13.23
N LEU A 46 5.15 9.94 12.94
CA LEU A 46 6.25 9.12 13.37
C LEU A 46 7.41 10.01 13.79
N ASP A 47 8.06 9.65 14.87
CA ASP A 47 9.35 10.22 15.25
C ASP A 47 10.39 9.12 15.45
N TYR A 48 11.64 9.53 15.67
CA TYR A 48 12.69 8.59 16.04
C TYR A 48 13.47 9.09 17.24
N LYS A 49 14.02 8.13 17.98
CA LYS A 49 14.96 8.36 19.05
C LYS A 49 16.25 7.61 18.77
N LEU A 50 17.35 8.34 18.89
CA LEU A 50 18.71 7.83 18.81
C LEU A 50 19.44 8.26 20.09
N VAL A 51 20.14 7.30 20.69
CA VAL A 51 21.17 7.56 21.70
C VAL A 51 22.40 6.82 21.23
N CYS A 52 23.25 7.52 20.49
CA CYS A 52 24.57 7.07 20.06
C CYS A 52 25.24 8.28 19.40
N TYR A 53 26.17 8.91 20.11
CA TYR A 53 26.85 10.11 19.69
C TYR A 53 27.56 9.93 18.34
N GLY A 54 28.22 8.79 18.13
CA GLY A 54 28.90 8.48 16.87
C GLY A 54 27.94 8.50 15.67
N LEU A 55 26.79 7.83 15.79
CA LEU A 55 25.77 7.82 14.73
C LEU A 55 25.07 9.18 14.58
N GLU A 56 24.84 9.91 15.67
CA GLU A 56 24.29 11.27 15.64
C GLU A 56 25.19 12.21 14.83
N GLN A 57 26.51 12.16 15.05
CA GLN A 57 27.45 12.98 14.30
C GLN A 57 27.43 12.65 12.80
N LEU A 58 27.31 11.38 12.43
CA LEU A 58 27.19 10.99 11.02
C LEU A 58 25.92 11.56 10.37
N ILE A 59 24.81 11.60 11.08
CA ILE A 59 23.55 12.18 10.58
C ILE A 59 23.70 13.70 10.42
N VAL A 60 24.23 14.39 11.44
CA VAL A 60 24.46 15.84 11.41
C VAL A 60 25.38 16.25 10.26
N ASN A 61 26.39 15.42 9.97
CA ASN A 61 27.34 15.64 8.87
C ASN A 61 26.83 15.16 7.49
N ASP A 62 25.56 14.75 7.38
CA ASP A 62 24.94 14.21 6.15
C ASP A 62 25.59 12.92 5.60
N GLN A 63 26.42 12.26 6.40
CA GLN A 63 27.10 11.00 6.05
C GLN A 63 26.19 9.78 6.29
N ALA A 64 25.17 9.91 7.12
CA ALA A 64 24.12 8.92 7.35
C ALA A 64 22.72 9.56 7.32
N LYS A 65 21.69 8.76 7.05
CA LYS A 65 20.29 9.18 7.04
C LYS A 65 19.44 8.24 7.87
N VAL A 66 18.47 8.81 8.59
CA VAL A 66 17.41 8.02 9.21
C VAL A 66 16.32 7.78 8.17
N VAL A 67 15.98 6.53 7.94
CA VAL A 67 14.97 6.11 6.97
C VAL A 67 13.98 5.17 7.61
N VAL A 68 12.75 5.19 7.10
CA VAL A 68 11.68 4.30 7.52
C VAL A 68 11.18 3.56 6.31
N ASN A 69 11.17 2.26 6.42
CA ASN A 69 10.61 1.38 5.42
C ASN A 69 9.19 1.01 5.84
N VAL A 70 8.24 1.28 4.95
CA VAL A 70 6.82 1.08 5.16
C VAL A 70 6.34 0.07 4.16
N ARG A 71 5.77 -1.04 4.65
CA ARG A 71 5.34 -2.15 3.83
C ARG A 71 3.91 -2.56 4.16
N SER A 72 3.18 -3.04 3.17
CA SER A 72 2.01 -3.88 3.38
C SER A 72 2.17 -5.07 2.45
N SER A 73 2.72 -6.15 2.99
CA SER A 73 3.13 -7.32 2.20
C SER A 73 1.96 -7.93 1.41
N ALA A 74 0.75 -7.90 1.96
CA ALA A 74 -0.45 -8.40 1.28
C ALA A 74 -0.91 -7.49 0.13
N ALA A 75 -0.65 -6.19 0.20
CA ALA A 75 -0.90 -5.22 -0.88
C ALA A 75 0.33 -5.03 -1.80
N SER A 76 1.46 -5.66 -1.46
CA SER A 76 2.79 -5.41 -2.06
C SER A 76 3.13 -3.94 -2.22
N TYR A 77 2.68 -3.15 -1.26
CA TYR A 77 3.13 -1.79 -1.08
C TYR A 77 4.45 -1.81 -0.32
N SER A 78 5.46 -1.10 -0.84
CA SER A 78 6.73 -0.87 -0.16
C SER A 78 7.25 0.51 -0.53
N ARG A 79 7.54 1.34 0.47
CA ARG A 79 8.21 2.63 0.29
C ARG A 79 9.22 2.89 1.38
N MET A 80 10.33 3.52 1.00
CA MET A 80 11.22 4.17 1.97
C MET A 80 10.89 5.65 2.06
N VAL A 81 10.87 6.15 3.29
CA VAL A 81 10.69 7.55 3.63
C VAL A 81 11.91 7.99 4.41
N VAL A 82 12.47 9.15 4.05
CA VAL A 82 13.70 9.68 4.66
C VAL A 82 13.31 10.82 5.61
N PHE A 83 13.89 10.83 6.81
CA PHE A 83 13.79 11.99 7.69
C PHE A 83 14.71 13.12 7.20
N ASP A 84 14.24 14.36 7.35
CA ASP A 84 15.10 15.53 7.15
C ASP A 84 16.09 15.65 8.31
N ASN A 85 17.33 16.06 8.04
CA ASN A 85 18.40 16.08 9.06
C ASN A 85 18.05 16.98 10.27
N ASP A 86 17.26 18.02 10.05
CA ASP A 86 16.88 18.99 11.08
C ASP A 86 15.55 18.64 11.78
N ASN A 87 14.90 17.53 11.42
CA ASN A 87 13.58 17.18 11.92
C ASN A 87 13.48 15.70 12.29
N GLN A 88 13.27 15.44 13.58
CA GLN A 88 13.07 14.09 14.11
C GLN A 88 11.64 13.57 13.92
N LYS A 89 10.75 14.36 13.30
CA LYS A 89 9.34 14.03 13.09
C LYS A 89 8.98 14.01 11.62
N ILE A 90 8.15 13.06 11.23
CA ILE A 90 7.58 12.97 9.88
C ILE A 90 6.15 12.45 9.94
N THR A 91 5.36 12.75 8.92
CA THR A 91 4.06 12.10 8.73
C THR A 91 4.14 11.23 7.50
N ILE A 92 4.01 9.93 7.69
CA ILE A 92 3.98 8.95 6.60
C ILE A 92 2.55 8.88 6.09
N ARG A 93 2.33 9.29 4.85
CA ARG A 93 1.04 9.20 4.18
C ARG A 93 1.00 7.96 3.29
N ILE A 94 0.13 7.00 3.62
CA ILE A 94 -0.04 5.73 2.90
C ILE A 94 -1.40 5.74 2.20
N PRO A 95 -1.49 5.56 0.88
CA PRO A 95 -2.78 5.45 0.24
C PRO A 95 -3.53 4.20 0.72
N LYS A 96 -4.84 4.30 0.98
CA LYS A 96 -5.64 3.17 1.49
C LYS A 96 -5.61 1.95 0.57
N TYR A 97 -5.51 2.15 -0.76
CA TYR A 97 -5.38 1.05 -1.71
C TYR A 97 -4.06 0.27 -1.57
N GLY A 98 -3.04 0.88 -0.95
CA GLY A 98 -1.74 0.29 -0.68
C GLY A 98 -1.69 -0.51 0.62
N VAL A 99 -2.83 -0.76 1.27
CA VAL A 99 -2.89 -1.48 2.55
C VAL A 99 -3.91 -2.62 2.50
N ILE A 100 -3.48 -3.81 2.87
CA ILE A 100 -4.35 -4.96 3.11
C ILE A 100 -4.02 -5.50 4.51
N ARG A 101 -4.98 -5.41 5.44
CA ARG A 101 -4.95 -5.90 6.84
C ARG A 101 -3.94 -5.26 7.78
N ASN A 102 -2.71 -5.02 7.33
CA ASN A 102 -1.65 -4.51 8.17
C ASN A 102 -0.63 -3.65 7.42
N ILE A 103 0.03 -2.79 8.19
CA ILE A 103 1.17 -1.97 7.78
C ILE A 103 2.34 -2.38 8.67
N GLU A 104 3.46 -2.69 8.05
CA GLU A 104 4.73 -3.00 8.68
C GLU A 104 5.65 -1.78 8.57
N ILE A 105 6.18 -1.33 9.70
CA ILE A 105 7.08 -0.18 9.81
C ILE A 105 8.39 -0.64 10.41
N GLN A 106 9.50 -0.28 9.78
CA GLN A 106 10.84 -0.56 10.28
C GLN A 106 11.78 0.62 9.99
N GLY A 107 12.34 1.19 11.05
CA GLY A 107 13.36 2.23 10.98
C GLY A 107 14.77 1.67 10.75
N PHE A 108 15.58 2.47 10.06
CA PHE A 108 17.00 2.22 9.84
C PHE A 108 17.79 3.52 9.93
N ILE A 109 19.06 3.40 10.28
CA ILE A 109 20.08 4.41 9.96
C ILE A 109 20.96 3.79 8.87
N VAL A 110 21.05 4.47 7.73
CA VAL A 110 21.81 4.00 6.57
C VAL A 110 22.90 5.01 6.20
N ALA A 111 24.04 4.51 5.73
CA ALA A 111 25.10 5.37 5.22
C ALA A 111 24.65 6.06 3.92
N ASN A 112 24.80 7.37 3.86
CA ASN A 112 24.48 8.20 2.70
C ASN A 112 25.69 8.43 1.78
N THR A 113 26.89 8.26 2.32
CA THR A 113 28.17 8.31 1.61
C THR A 113 29.01 7.09 1.98
N VAL A 114 30.14 6.93 1.31
CA VAL A 114 31.19 6.03 1.83
C VAL A 114 31.76 6.65 3.10
N ILE A 115 32.01 5.83 4.13
CA ILE A 115 32.65 6.26 5.38
C ILE A 115 33.89 5.39 5.56
N GLU A 116 35.04 6.02 5.41
CA GLU A 116 36.33 5.39 5.69
C GLU A 116 36.59 5.42 7.19
N ASN A 117 37.16 4.35 7.73
CA ASN A 117 37.51 4.21 9.15
C ASN A 117 36.32 4.45 10.10
N PHE A 118 35.13 3.93 9.78
CA PHE A 118 33.96 4.03 10.64
C PHE A 118 34.24 3.42 12.02
N ALA A 119 34.04 4.25 13.03
CA ALA A 119 34.08 3.88 14.43
C ALA A 119 33.14 4.78 15.24
N CYS A 120 32.56 4.24 16.31
CA CYS A 120 31.89 5.03 17.36
C CYS A 120 32.72 4.89 18.64
N PRO A 121 33.68 5.79 18.89
CA PRO A 121 34.56 5.72 20.06
C PRO A 121 33.76 5.66 21.37
N ASP A 122 34.21 4.81 22.30
CA ASP A 122 33.56 4.57 23.59
C ASP A 122 32.11 4.01 23.53
N GLU A 123 31.57 3.77 22.33
CA GLU A 123 30.20 3.29 22.13
C GLU A 123 30.13 1.90 21.50
N PHE A 124 31.15 1.48 20.76
CA PHE A 124 31.29 0.09 20.35
C PHE A 124 31.62 -0.81 21.55
N ASN A 125 31.20 -2.07 21.47
CA ASN A 125 31.55 -3.04 22.48
C ASN A 125 33.07 -3.31 22.47
N PRO A 126 33.78 -2.96 23.56
CA PRO A 126 35.23 -3.06 23.61
C PRO A 126 35.73 -4.51 23.60
N LEU A 127 34.89 -5.50 23.92
CA LEU A 127 35.29 -6.91 23.86
C LEU A 127 35.50 -7.41 22.42
N TYR A 128 34.87 -6.75 21.44
CA TYR A 128 34.86 -7.20 20.04
C TYR A 128 35.53 -6.21 19.09
N PHE A 129 35.46 -4.91 19.40
CA PHE A 129 35.77 -3.84 18.45
C PHE A 129 36.71 -2.77 19.01
N ASP A 130 37.44 -3.06 20.09
CA ASP A 130 38.42 -2.11 20.64
C ASP A 130 39.46 -1.74 19.57
N ARG A 131 39.48 -0.46 19.19
CA ARG A 131 40.36 0.13 18.16
C ARG A 131 40.16 -0.38 16.73
N GLU A 132 39.12 -1.15 16.47
CA GLU A 132 38.78 -1.59 15.12
C GLU A 132 38.00 -0.50 14.38
N THR A 133 38.20 -0.45 13.06
CA THR A 133 37.50 0.48 12.17
C THR A 133 36.98 -0.26 10.95
N PHE A 134 35.87 0.20 10.40
CA PHE A 134 35.18 -0.47 9.29
C PHE A 134 35.10 0.42 8.06
N GLU A 135 35.14 -0.20 6.88
CA GLU A 135 34.78 0.49 5.63
C GLU A 135 33.27 0.33 5.42
N ILE A 136 32.56 1.45 5.39
CA ILE A 136 31.11 1.48 5.19
C ILE A 136 30.82 2.02 3.80
N ARG A 137 30.03 1.28 3.03
CA ARG A 137 29.56 1.70 1.71
C ARG A 137 28.26 2.48 1.84
N LYS A 138 28.00 3.34 0.85
CA LYS A 138 26.70 3.99 0.73
C LYS A 138 25.59 2.93 0.66
N GLY A 139 24.58 3.08 1.50
CA GLY A 139 23.43 2.17 1.62
C GLY A 139 23.59 1.10 2.70
N ASP A 140 24.77 0.93 3.28
CA ASP A 140 24.97 -0.02 4.38
C ASP A 140 24.17 0.41 5.61
N ILE A 141 23.64 -0.58 6.33
CA ILE A 141 22.84 -0.39 7.54
C ILE A 141 23.79 -0.21 8.72
N LEU A 142 23.58 0.87 9.48
CA LEU A 142 24.34 1.24 10.69
C LEU A 142 23.51 1.04 11.96
N ALA A 143 22.18 1.17 11.85
CA ALA A 143 21.24 0.83 12.90
C ALA A 143 19.93 0.28 12.32
N THR A 144 19.26 -0.60 13.05
CA THR A 144 17.93 -1.11 12.70
C THR A 144 17.14 -1.43 13.96
N GLU A 145 15.82 -1.35 13.86
CA GLU A 145 14.89 -1.84 14.88
C GLU A 145 14.12 -3.07 14.39
N ASP A 146 13.34 -3.66 15.30
CA ASP A 146 12.37 -4.69 14.97
C ASP A 146 11.17 -4.12 14.21
N ILE A 147 10.51 -4.97 13.42
CA ILE A 147 9.34 -4.59 12.63
C ILE A 147 8.15 -4.35 13.58
N LYS A 148 7.58 -3.16 13.53
CA LYS A 148 6.31 -2.84 14.19
C LYS A 148 5.16 -3.01 13.21
N THR A 149 4.10 -3.67 13.64
CA THR A 149 2.93 -3.95 12.81
C THR A 149 1.73 -3.17 13.34
N ILE A 150 1.13 -2.36 12.47
CA ILE A 150 -0.15 -1.70 12.71
C ILE A 150 -1.21 -2.53 11.99
N PHE A 151 -2.18 -3.05 12.75
CA PHE A 151 -3.34 -3.71 12.16
C PHE A 151 -4.36 -2.65 11.77
N VAL A 152 -4.84 -2.73 10.54
CA VAL A 152 -5.87 -1.84 10.02
C VAL A 152 -7.16 -2.65 9.92
N ASP A 153 -8.19 -2.22 10.65
CA ASP A 153 -9.50 -2.86 10.60
C ASP A 153 -10.09 -2.74 9.17
N ASP A 154 -10.67 -3.83 8.67
CA ASP A 154 -11.40 -3.88 7.41
C ASP A 154 -12.59 -2.90 7.39
N SER A 155 -13.03 -2.39 8.54
CA SER A 155 -14.04 -1.34 8.66
C SER A 155 -13.50 0.07 8.35
N GLU A 156 -12.24 0.35 8.70
CA GLU A 156 -11.50 1.61 8.49
C GLU A 156 -10.92 1.71 7.06
N LEU A 157 -10.61 0.55 6.49
CA LEU A 157 -10.46 0.34 5.05
C LEU A 157 -11.84 0.36 4.41
N GLU A 158 -12.53 1.52 4.42
CA GLU A 158 -13.89 1.75 3.89
C GLU A 158 -14.32 0.58 3.00
N LYS A 159 -15.15 -0.35 3.51
CA LYS A 159 -15.51 -1.56 2.75
C LYS A 159 -15.86 -1.13 1.33
N PRO A 160 -15.04 -1.48 0.33
CA PRO A 160 -15.15 -0.85 -0.97
C PRO A 160 -16.53 -1.19 -1.54
N ILE A 161 -17.08 -0.30 -2.37
CA ILE A 161 -18.29 -0.59 -3.16
C ILE A 161 -18.12 -1.96 -3.85
N SER A 162 -16.88 -2.37 -4.19
CA SER A 162 -16.53 -3.71 -4.69
C SER A 162 -17.01 -4.90 -3.82
N SER A 163 -17.34 -4.71 -2.54
CA SER A 163 -17.84 -5.75 -1.64
C SER A 163 -19.31 -6.12 -1.85
N ILE A 164 -20.07 -5.27 -2.55
CA ILE A 164 -21.45 -5.56 -2.97
C ILE A 164 -21.49 -6.41 -4.24
N PHE A 165 -20.35 -6.62 -4.88
CA PHE A 165 -20.21 -7.45 -6.08
C PHE A 165 -19.69 -8.83 -5.72
N ASN A 166 -20.11 -9.82 -6.50
CA ASN A 166 -19.54 -11.14 -6.55
C ASN A 166 -19.27 -11.47 -8.02
N ILE A 167 -18.05 -11.89 -8.34
CA ILE A 167 -17.64 -12.17 -9.72
C ILE A 167 -17.35 -13.66 -9.82
N SER A 168 -18.06 -14.35 -10.71
CA SER A 168 -17.97 -15.80 -10.85
C SER A 168 -17.98 -16.26 -12.31
N CYS A 169 -17.56 -17.49 -12.54
CA CYS A 169 -17.54 -18.10 -13.87
C CYS A 169 -18.90 -18.78 -14.13
N ASN A 170 -19.47 -18.57 -15.31
CA ASN A 170 -20.58 -19.38 -15.82
C ASN A 170 -20.15 -20.05 -17.13
N GLU A 171 -20.00 -21.37 -17.09
CA GLU A 171 -19.53 -22.20 -18.22
C GLU A 171 -20.50 -22.21 -19.41
N GLU A 172 -21.79 -21.95 -19.18
CA GLU A 172 -22.83 -21.99 -20.21
C GLU A 172 -23.09 -20.61 -20.83
N LEU A 173 -22.38 -19.58 -20.36
CA LEU A 173 -22.61 -18.20 -20.78
C LEU A 173 -22.14 -17.97 -22.22
N LYS A 174 -23.05 -17.48 -23.07
CA LYS A 174 -22.78 -17.19 -24.48
C LYS A 174 -22.25 -15.77 -24.73
N THR A 175 -22.57 -14.84 -23.85
CA THR A 175 -22.02 -13.47 -23.85
C THR A 175 -20.74 -13.41 -23.02
N GLU A 176 -20.01 -12.30 -23.08
CA GLU A 176 -18.81 -12.12 -22.25
C GLU A 176 -19.16 -11.90 -20.78
N ILE A 177 -20.22 -11.13 -20.52
CA ILE A 177 -20.68 -10.73 -19.18
C ILE A 177 -22.21 -10.87 -19.12
N GLU A 178 -22.71 -11.30 -17.96
CA GLU A 178 -24.13 -11.22 -17.56
C GLU A 178 -24.23 -10.79 -16.10
N ILE A 179 -25.24 -9.98 -15.77
CA ILE A 179 -25.42 -9.40 -14.44
C ILE A 179 -26.73 -9.91 -13.85
N ASN A 180 -26.72 -10.31 -12.58
CA ASN A 180 -27.92 -10.68 -11.83
C ASN A 180 -28.03 -9.81 -10.55
N TYR A 181 -29.21 -9.19 -10.39
CA TYR A 181 -29.52 -8.21 -9.35
C TYR A 181 -30.30 -8.80 -8.17
N GLU A 182 -30.79 -10.04 -8.27
CA GLU A 182 -31.79 -10.65 -7.37
C GLU A 182 -31.23 -11.04 -5.98
N SER A 183 -29.91 -11.16 -5.86
CA SER A 183 -29.25 -11.57 -4.62
C SER A 183 -28.84 -10.40 -3.74
N GLU A 184 -28.44 -10.70 -2.50
CA GLU A 184 -27.90 -9.71 -1.54
C GLU A 184 -26.65 -8.97 -2.06
N LYS A 185 -25.94 -9.58 -3.00
CA LYS A 185 -24.86 -9.00 -3.78
C LYS A 185 -25.26 -8.98 -5.26
N ILE A 186 -24.66 -8.09 -6.03
CA ILE A 186 -24.72 -8.14 -7.48
C ILE A 186 -23.80 -9.26 -7.96
N GLU A 187 -24.35 -10.21 -8.69
CA GLU A 187 -23.61 -11.30 -9.31
C GLU A 187 -23.20 -10.89 -10.73
N ILE A 188 -21.90 -10.88 -10.99
CA ILE A 188 -21.32 -10.66 -12.32
C ILE A 188 -20.80 -12.02 -12.80
N TYR A 189 -21.51 -12.60 -13.75
CA TYR A 189 -21.10 -13.82 -14.43
C TYR A 189 -20.21 -13.47 -15.61
N LEU A 190 -19.02 -14.05 -15.63
CA LEU A 190 -18.10 -13.98 -16.75
C LEU A 190 -18.09 -15.34 -17.44
N ASN A 191 -17.98 -15.35 -18.77
CA ASN A 191 -17.74 -16.60 -19.49
C ASN A 191 -16.34 -17.16 -19.16
N PRO A 192 -16.03 -18.41 -19.54
CA PRO A 192 -14.76 -19.03 -19.18
C PRO A 192 -13.51 -18.28 -19.65
N ASN A 193 -13.56 -17.69 -20.84
CA ASN A 193 -12.44 -16.95 -21.44
C ASN A 193 -12.15 -15.66 -20.66
N LEU A 194 -13.16 -14.80 -20.50
CA LEU A 194 -13.02 -13.54 -19.78
C LEU A 194 -12.75 -13.77 -18.30
N ASN A 195 -13.36 -14.77 -17.66
CA ASN A 195 -13.06 -15.13 -16.28
C ASN A 195 -11.60 -15.57 -16.12
N SER A 196 -11.05 -16.36 -17.06
CA SER A 196 -9.64 -16.74 -17.03
C SER A 196 -8.74 -15.51 -17.10
N LEU A 197 -8.97 -14.61 -18.06
CA LEU A 197 -8.22 -13.36 -18.18
C LEU A 197 -8.34 -12.50 -16.92
N TYR A 198 -9.56 -12.25 -16.45
CA TYR A 198 -9.82 -11.51 -15.22
C TYR A 198 -9.06 -12.10 -14.03
N ARG A 199 -9.13 -13.43 -13.84
CA ARG A 199 -8.38 -14.15 -12.81
C ARG A 199 -6.87 -14.01 -12.98
N HIS A 200 -6.37 -14.02 -14.21
CA HIS A 200 -4.97 -13.72 -14.46
C HIS A 200 -4.64 -12.30 -14.02
N PHE A 201 -5.35 -11.27 -14.46
CA PHE A 201 -5.06 -9.88 -14.11
C PHE A 201 -5.14 -9.59 -12.59
N ILE A 202 -6.12 -10.15 -11.88
CA ILE A 202 -6.23 -9.94 -10.42
C ILE A 202 -5.18 -10.72 -9.62
N ASN A 203 -4.66 -11.82 -10.18
CA ASN A 203 -3.61 -12.65 -9.55
C ASN A 203 -2.22 -12.40 -10.16
N PHE A 204 -2.10 -11.46 -11.11
CA PHE A 204 -0.86 -11.19 -11.82
C PHE A 204 0.08 -10.38 -10.91
N ASN A 205 1.20 -11.01 -10.58
CA ASN A 205 2.29 -10.51 -9.75
C ASN A 205 1.93 -10.15 -8.30
N LYS A 206 2.94 -10.21 -7.43
CA LYS A 206 2.80 -9.90 -5.99
C LYS A 206 2.22 -8.49 -5.76
N THR A 207 2.52 -7.54 -6.65
CA THR A 207 2.21 -6.09 -6.58
C THR A 207 0.73 -5.70 -6.65
N GLY A 208 -0.16 -6.57 -7.13
CA GLY A 208 -1.60 -6.26 -7.21
C GLY A 208 -1.97 -5.08 -8.14
N SER A 209 -1.02 -4.49 -8.86
CA SER A 209 -1.21 -3.29 -9.69
C SER A 209 -2.29 -3.49 -10.75
N LEU A 210 -2.32 -4.64 -11.43
CA LEU A 210 -3.30 -4.90 -12.48
C LEU A 210 -4.72 -5.21 -11.97
N ARG A 211 -4.88 -5.44 -10.66
CA ARG A 211 -6.21 -5.70 -10.07
C ARG A 211 -7.13 -4.50 -10.24
N ARG A 212 -6.61 -3.28 -10.09
CA ARG A 212 -7.39 -2.05 -10.24
C ARG A 212 -7.85 -1.86 -11.68
N TYR A 213 -6.95 -2.14 -12.63
CA TYR A 213 -7.26 -2.14 -14.06
C TYR A 213 -8.35 -3.16 -14.42
N ALA A 214 -8.24 -4.40 -13.92
CA ALA A 214 -9.26 -5.43 -14.14
C ALA A 214 -10.63 -5.02 -13.57
N ASN A 215 -10.66 -4.46 -12.37
CA ASN A 215 -11.89 -3.96 -11.75
C ASN A 215 -12.48 -2.79 -12.54
N ALA A 216 -11.66 -1.92 -13.14
CA ALA A 216 -12.14 -0.82 -13.98
C ALA A 216 -12.78 -1.30 -15.28
N ILE A 217 -12.36 -2.45 -15.81
CA ILE A 217 -12.95 -3.03 -17.02
C ILE A 217 -14.26 -3.77 -16.71
N ILE A 218 -14.33 -4.43 -15.55
CA ILE A 218 -15.47 -5.29 -15.21
C ILE A 218 -16.49 -4.58 -14.31
N VAL A 219 -16.05 -4.08 -13.15
CA VAL A 219 -16.97 -3.57 -12.10
C VAL A 219 -17.47 -2.18 -12.44
N TYR A 220 -16.64 -1.32 -13.03
CA TYR A 220 -17.04 0.06 -13.29
C TYR A 220 -18.21 0.18 -14.29
N PRO A 221 -18.19 -0.47 -15.47
CA PRO A 221 -19.34 -0.44 -16.37
C PRO A 221 -20.61 -1.03 -15.75
N VAL A 222 -20.47 -2.12 -14.98
CA VAL A 222 -21.59 -2.75 -14.27
C VAL A 222 -22.20 -1.78 -13.25
N LEU A 223 -21.38 -1.06 -12.48
CA LEU A 223 -21.88 -0.07 -11.52
C LEU A 223 -22.62 1.08 -12.20
N VAL A 224 -22.14 1.54 -13.36
CA VAL A 224 -22.85 2.55 -14.17
C VAL A 224 -24.23 2.04 -14.59
N GLU A 225 -24.32 0.80 -15.06
CA GLU A 225 -25.59 0.16 -15.43
C GLU A 225 -26.53 0.05 -14.23
N ILE A 226 -26.03 -0.34 -13.05
CA ILE A 226 -26.82 -0.45 -11.82
C ILE A 226 -27.37 0.90 -11.38
N ILE A 227 -26.58 1.97 -11.42
CA ILE A 227 -27.07 3.31 -11.08
C ILE A 227 -28.19 3.71 -12.04
N GLY A 228 -28.03 3.42 -13.33
CA GLY A 228 -29.09 3.60 -14.33
C GLY A 228 -30.34 2.78 -14.02
N PHE A 229 -30.18 1.52 -13.60
CA PHE A 229 -31.27 0.65 -13.16
C PHE A 229 -31.99 1.22 -11.93
N MET A 230 -31.25 1.61 -10.88
CA MET A 230 -31.83 2.19 -9.66
C MET A 230 -32.63 3.46 -9.97
N ARG A 231 -32.13 4.30 -10.88
CA ARG A 231 -32.86 5.47 -11.36
C ARG A 231 -34.16 5.11 -12.08
N ALA A 232 -34.16 4.07 -12.91
CA ALA A 232 -35.38 3.56 -13.51
C ALA A 232 -36.38 3.09 -12.45
N CYS A 233 -35.91 2.39 -11.41
CA CYS A 233 -36.74 1.96 -10.28
C CYS A 233 -37.37 3.13 -9.52
N GLU A 234 -36.63 4.23 -9.31
CA GLU A 234 -37.14 5.42 -8.62
C GLU A 234 -38.15 6.22 -9.45
N HIS A 235 -38.10 6.12 -10.78
CA HIS A 235 -39.10 6.73 -11.67
C HIS A 235 -40.32 5.84 -11.90
N ASP A 236 -40.25 4.56 -11.56
CA ASP A 236 -41.39 3.67 -11.66
C ASP A 236 -42.27 3.77 -10.40
N THR A 237 -43.56 4.01 -10.63
CA THR A 237 -44.60 4.06 -9.59
C THR A 237 -45.22 2.69 -9.30
N SER A 238 -44.83 1.66 -10.06
CA SER A 238 -45.26 0.28 -9.85
C SER A 238 -44.48 -0.37 -8.68
N ALA A 239 -45.09 -1.38 -8.04
CA ALA A 239 -44.45 -2.14 -6.96
C ALA A 239 -43.43 -3.18 -7.47
N GLU A 240 -43.15 -3.21 -8.77
CA GLU A 240 -42.32 -4.24 -9.42
C GLU A 240 -40.89 -4.25 -8.85
N TYR A 241 -40.34 -3.07 -8.52
CA TYR A 241 -38.95 -2.91 -8.09
C TYR A 241 -38.74 -2.76 -6.59
N ASP A 242 -39.82 -2.75 -5.79
CA ASP A 242 -39.73 -2.47 -4.35
C ASP A 242 -38.88 -3.52 -3.60
N HIS A 243 -38.90 -4.77 -4.05
CA HIS A 243 -38.14 -5.85 -3.43
C HIS A 243 -36.61 -5.64 -3.51
N PHE A 244 -36.10 -4.92 -4.52
CA PHE A 244 -34.67 -4.61 -4.62
C PHE A 244 -34.20 -3.65 -3.51
N LYS A 245 -35.10 -2.79 -2.99
CA LYS A 245 -34.77 -1.80 -1.94
C LYS A 245 -34.31 -2.45 -0.64
N ASP A 246 -34.71 -3.70 -0.40
CA ASP A 246 -34.31 -4.47 0.78
C ASP A 246 -32.93 -5.13 0.62
N LEU A 247 -32.47 -5.33 -0.62
CA LEU A 247 -31.20 -5.99 -0.89
C LEU A 247 -30.03 -5.15 -0.38
N ARG A 248 -29.03 -5.84 0.18
CA ARG A 248 -27.86 -5.19 0.78
C ARG A 248 -27.11 -4.29 -0.21
N TRP A 249 -26.96 -4.72 -1.47
CA TRP A 249 -26.27 -3.90 -2.47
C TRP A 249 -27.00 -2.59 -2.75
N TYR A 250 -28.33 -2.61 -2.85
CA TYR A 250 -29.14 -1.42 -3.13
C TYR A 250 -29.00 -0.41 -1.99
N ARG A 251 -29.21 -0.85 -0.74
CA ARG A 251 -29.04 -0.01 0.46
C ARG A 251 -27.63 0.56 0.59
N ALA A 252 -26.61 -0.20 0.19
CA ALA A 252 -25.22 0.27 0.22
C ALA A 252 -24.97 1.41 -0.77
N ILE A 253 -25.51 1.32 -2.00
CA ILE A 253 -25.38 2.39 -2.99
C ILE A 253 -26.18 3.62 -2.56
N VAL A 254 -27.42 3.46 -2.07
CA VAL A 254 -28.23 4.59 -1.55
C VAL A 254 -27.51 5.33 -0.42
N LYS A 255 -26.99 4.60 0.58
CA LYS A 255 -26.22 5.21 1.68
C LYS A 255 -25.00 6.00 1.19
N LYS A 256 -24.34 5.53 0.12
CA LYS A 256 -23.22 6.26 -0.47
C LYS A 256 -23.68 7.45 -1.31
N ALA A 257 -24.82 7.35 -2.00
CA ALA A 257 -25.44 8.48 -2.70
C ALA A 257 -25.77 9.62 -1.73
N GLU A 258 -26.31 9.31 -0.55
CA GLU A 258 -26.55 10.29 0.53
C GLU A 258 -25.25 10.99 0.98
N LYS A 259 -24.14 10.24 1.16
CA LYS A 259 -22.82 10.81 1.51
C LYS A 259 -22.36 11.84 0.45
N TYR A 260 -22.67 11.60 -0.81
CA TYR A 260 -22.23 12.42 -1.95
C TYR A 260 -23.29 13.41 -2.47
N ASP A 261 -24.40 13.60 -1.75
CA ASP A 261 -25.52 14.45 -2.19
C ASP A 261 -26.02 14.11 -3.61
N TYR A 262 -26.00 12.82 -3.96
CA TYR A 262 -26.48 12.30 -5.24
C TYR A 262 -27.94 11.88 -5.11
N SER A 263 -28.78 12.40 -6.02
CA SER A 263 -30.19 12.02 -6.15
C SER A 263 -30.38 11.13 -7.37
N PHE A 264 -31.07 10.00 -7.20
CA PHE A 264 -31.40 9.11 -8.31
C PHE A 264 -32.51 9.67 -9.22
N THR A 265 -33.36 10.57 -8.72
CA THR A 265 -34.47 11.16 -9.51
C THR A 265 -34.04 12.42 -10.27
N GLU A 266 -33.17 13.22 -9.66
CA GLU A 266 -32.66 14.47 -10.22
C GLU A 266 -31.14 14.55 -10.01
N PRO A 267 -30.37 13.73 -10.75
CA PRO A 267 -28.93 13.62 -10.54
C PRO A 267 -28.20 14.91 -10.94
N LYS A 268 -27.38 15.44 -10.01
CA LYS A 268 -26.53 16.62 -10.24
C LYS A 268 -25.25 16.30 -11.03
N MET A 269 -24.91 15.03 -11.16
CA MET A 269 -23.76 14.52 -11.93
C MET A 269 -24.18 13.28 -12.73
N SER A 270 -23.45 12.97 -13.80
CA SER A 270 -23.74 11.76 -14.59
C SER A 270 -23.50 10.47 -13.80
N ASP A 271 -24.23 9.41 -14.14
CA ASP A 271 -24.06 8.06 -13.55
C ASP A 271 -22.62 7.55 -13.68
N VAL A 272 -21.95 7.90 -14.79
CA VAL A 272 -20.53 7.60 -15.05
C VAL A 272 -19.62 8.25 -14.02
N ALA A 273 -19.82 9.55 -13.76
CA ALA A 273 -19.05 10.31 -12.78
C ALA A 273 -19.35 9.80 -11.36
N PHE A 274 -20.61 9.55 -11.03
CA PHE A 274 -20.98 9.03 -9.72
C PHE A 274 -20.40 7.63 -9.47
N ALA A 275 -20.47 6.73 -10.46
CA ALA A 275 -19.84 5.41 -10.39
C ALA A 275 -18.32 5.50 -10.20
N ASP A 276 -17.65 6.44 -10.88
CA ASP A 276 -16.20 6.65 -10.75
C ASP A 276 -15.88 7.10 -9.32
N THR A 277 -16.62 8.07 -8.79
CA THR A 277 -16.52 8.53 -7.40
C THR A 277 -16.80 7.41 -6.39
N LEU A 278 -17.83 6.59 -6.61
CA LEU A 278 -18.14 5.44 -5.74
C LEU A 278 -17.02 4.40 -5.73
N LEU A 279 -16.33 4.23 -6.86
CA LEU A 279 -15.18 3.35 -7.00
C LEU A 279 -13.84 4.03 -6.69
N LYS A 280 -13.86 5.30 -6.23
CA LYS A 280 -12.70 6.14 -5.90
C LYS A 280 -11.81 6.44 -7.11
N ASP A 281 -12.34 7.16 -8.09
CA ASP A 281 -11.62 7.60 -9.30
C ASP A 281 -10.92 6.46 -10.03
N ILE A 282 -11.64 5.34 -10.12
CA ILE A 282 -11.13 4.08 -10.66
C ILE A 282 -10.62 4.22 -12.09
N ALA A 283 -11.18 5.14 -12.89
CA ALA A 283 -10.72 5.41 -14.24
C ALA A 283 -9.26 5.90 -14.26
N SER A 284 -8.92 6.89 -13.42
CA SER A 284 -7.56 7.42 -13.30
C SER A 284 -6.62 6.38 -12.70
N ASP A 285 -7.03 5.76 -11.59
CA ASP A 285 -6.22 4.76 -10.89
C ASP A 285 -5.88 3.57 -11.78
N ALA A 286 -6.82 3.10 -12.60
CA ALA A 286 -6.60 1.97 -13.51
C ALA A 286 -5.55 2.30 -14.57
N MET A 287 -5.61 3.50 -15.13
CA MET A 287 -4.64 3.96 -16.14
C MET A 287 -3.25 4.14 -15.53
N GLN A 288 -3.17 4.72 -14.33
CA GLN A 288 -1.90 4.83 -13.60
C GLN A 288 -1.32 3.46 -13.25
N SER A 289 -2.17 2.55 -12.76
CA SER A 289 -1.79 1.19 -12.42
C SER A 289 -1.24 0.45 -13.64
N PHE A 290 -1.94 0.54 -14.78
CA PHE A 290 -1.49 -0.06 -16.03
C PHE A 290 -0.17 0.55 -16.53
N LYS A 291 -0.06 1.89 -16.53
CA LYS A 291 1.16 2.61 -16.89
C LYS A 291 2.36 2.16 -16.03
N SER A 292 2.17 2.01 -14.72
CA SER A 292 3.24 1.59 -13.82
C SER A 292 3.82 0.22 -14.16
N VAL A 293 2.97 -0.72 -14.59
CA VAL A 293 3.39 -2.06 -15.03
C VAL A 293 4.11 -1.99 -16.37
N LEU A 294 3.59 -1.22 -17.33
CA LEU A 294 4.28 -1.00 -18.61
C LEU A 294 5.66 -0.38 -18.43
N ASP A 295 5.78 0.62 -17.56
CA ASP A 295 7.06 1.28 -17.27
C ASP A 295 8.04 0.30 -16.59
N GLN A 296 7.57 -0.59 -15.71
CA GLN A 296 8.40 -1.62 -15.08
C GLN A 296 8.93 -2.62 -16.11
N GLU A 297 8.08 -3.13 -16.99
CA GLU A 297 8.47 -4.06 -18.04
C GLU A 297 9.41 -3.40 -19.07
N ALA A 298 9.11 -2.17 -19.50
CA ALA A 298 9.93 -1.42 -20.44
C ALA A 298 11.33 -1.10 -19.88
N ASN A 299 11.43 -0.75 -18.60
CA ASN A 299 12.71 -0.45 -17.95
C ASN A 299 13.47 -1.71 -17.51
N SER A 300 12.83 -2.88 -17.50
CA SER A 300 13.50 -4.18 -17.26
C SER A 300 14.24 -4.72 -18.50
N GLY A 301 14.04 -4.07 -19.66
CA GLY A 301 14.49 -4.56 -20.98
C GLY A 301 15.81 -4.03 -21.53
N GLU A 302 16.54 -3.11 -20.87
CA GLU A 302 17.83 -2.62 -21.39
C GLU A 302 18.88 -2.41 -20.29
N THR A 303 19.62 -3.47 -19.96
CA THR A 303 21.03 -3.35 -19.50
C THR A 303 21.81 -4.64 -19.80
N GLU A 304 21.70 -5.18 -21.01
CA GLU A 304 22.80 -5.97 -21.59
C GLU A 304 23.71 -5.02 -22.39
N TYR A 305 24.58 -4.29 -21.66
CA TYR A 305 25.80 -3.76 -22.25
C TYR A 305 26.70 -4.94 -22.64
N LEU A 306 26.52 -5.48 -23.84
CA LEU A 306 27.62 -6.13 -24.55
C LEU A 306 28.43 -5.03 -25.24
N GLY A 307 29.33 -4.41 -24.45
CA GLY A 307 30.44 -3.63 -24.96
C GLY A 307 31.67 -4.51 -25.18
N GLY A 308 32.25 -4.41 -26.39
CA GLY A 308 33.65 -4.75 -26.74
C GLY A 308 33.91 -6.22 -27.08
N ALA A 309 34.67 -6.59 -28.12
CA ALA A 309 35.62 -5.84 -28.93
C ALA A 309 35.81 -6.51 -30.30
N ASP A 310 36.11 -5.71 -31.33
CA ASP A 310 37.20 -5.92 -32.28
C ASP A 310 37.73 -4.54 -32.71
#